data_AF-A0A7S2ISE8-F1
#
_entry.id   AF-A0A7S2ISE8-F1
#
_cell.length_a   1.000
_cell.length_b   1.000
_cell.length_c   1.000
_cell.angle_alpha   90.00
_cell.angle_beta   90.00
_cell.angle_gamma   90.00
#
_symmetry.space_group_name_H-M   'P 1'
#
loop_
_entity.id
_entity.type
_entity.pdbx_description
1 polymer ?
#
loop_
_entity_poly.entity_id
_entity_poly.type
_entity_poly.pdbx_seq_one_letter_code
_entity_poly.pdbx_strand_id
1 'polypeptide(L)'
;VESADPARGRRGEEPGFRQRVRADLQALRPDEYVEFPEGLPAWQLGIIREVAEDLGLWSASVWGCFVGHCREFAECARESLLEIGVEDQLEFPELSQTQSKVVHLLAGDMGLYAHTDRDRCVTVHNLGGWAEDVRRALSRLPVGECATFRPGLTELQQEVVRAVAAQFGHWVREDMCSGALEVFNLAAFAEQVREQLAQLEPGEHHDFPPALSPEQRRVVHAVAAELGLDTHSHEEGNACVLTVAHLRDFRAQACEIMEKLAPGGAHSFGEGLTIVQCKVVHQ
;
A
#
# COMPACT_ATOMS: atom_id res chain seq x y z
N VAL A 1 -2.82 -10.22 52.85
CA VAL A 1 -3.78 -11.26 52.43
C VAL A 1 -5.07 -10.54 52.09
N GLU A 2 -5.19 -10.09 50.86
CA GLU A 2 -6.45 -9.61 50.30
C GLU A 2 -6.68 -10.37 49.00
N SER A 3 -7.61 -11.31 49.15
CA SER A 3 -8.48 -11.96 48.18
C SER A 3 -8.12 -11.79 46.71
N ALA A 4 -7.64 -12.90 46.14
CA ALA A 4 -7.78 -13.21 44.73
C ALA A 4 -9.25 -13.10 44.32
N ASP A 5 -9.51 -12.42 43.21
CA ASP A 5 -10.80 -12.38 42.53
C ASP A 5 -10.74 -13.33 41.32
N PRO A 6 -11.34 -14.54 41.38
CA PRO A 6 -11.28 -15.53 40.30
C PRO A 6 -12.42 -15.33 39.27
N ALA A 7 -12.91 -14.10 39.09
CA ALA A 7 -14.02 -13.79 38.19
C ALA A 7 -13.63 -12.89 37.01
N ARG A 8 -12.49 -13.15 36.35
CA ARG A 8 -12.29 -12.71 34.95
C ARG A 8 -13.19 -13.56 34.05
N GLY A 9 -14.45 -13.16 34.01
CA GLY A 9 -15.51 -13.81 33.26
C GLY A 9 -15.16 -14.00 31.79
N ARG A 10 -15.53 -15.18 31.29
CA ARG A 10 -15.76 -15.53 29.89
C ARG A 10 -16.71 -14.50 29.25
N ARG A 11 -16.21 -13.32 28.89
CA ARG A 11 -16.97 -12.30 28.17
C ARG A 11 -16.79 -12.52 26.68
N GLY A 12 -17.83 -13.05 26.06
CA GLY A 12 -18.13 -12.78 24.66
C GLY A 12 -17.71 -13.82 23.64
N GLU A 13 -17.79 -15.13 23.95
CA GLU A 13 -17.91 -16.10 22.85
C GLU A 13 -19.23 -15.82 22.13
N GLU A 14 -19.16 -15.20 20.96
CA GLU A 14 -20.30 -15.04 20.07
C GLU A 14 -20.85 -16.44 19.75
N PRO A 15 -22.09 -16.80 20.18
CA PRO A 15 -22.59 -18.14 20.02
C PRO A 15 -22.55 -18.56 18.54
N GLY A 16 -21.80 -19.61 18.24
CA GLY A 16 -21.69 -20.15 16.89
C GLY A 16 -20.51 -19.63 16.05
N PHE A 17 -19.65 -18.73 16.55
CA PHE A 17 -18.46 -18.29 15.80
C PHE A 17 -17.58 -19.48 15.37
N ARG A 18 -17.24 -20.38 16.30
CA ARG A 18 -16.47 -21.61 16.03
C ARG A 18 -17.13 -22.49 14.96
N GLN A 19 -18.46 -22.62 15.00
CA GLN A 19 -19.20 -23.45 14.05
C GLN A 19 -19.16 -22.86 12.63
N ARG A 20 -19.28 -21.52 12.51
CA ARG A 20 -19.15 -20.82 11.22
C ARG A 20 -17.75 -20.96 10.65
N VAL A 21 -16.71 -20.64 11.45
CA VAL A 21 -15.30 -20.82 11.05
C VAL A 21 -15.04 -22.25 10.60
N ARG A 22 -15.52 -23.25 11.34
CA ARG A 22 -15.36 -24.67 10.96
C ARG A 22 -16.03 -25.00 9.64
N ALA A 23 -17.26 -24.52 9.42
CA ALA A 23 -17.96 -24.73 8.16
C ALA A 23 -17.23 -24.08 6.98
N ASP A 24 -16.75 -22.84 7.16
CA ASP A 24 -16.00 -22.11 6.13
C ASP A 24 -14.68 -22.82 5.79
N LEU A 25 -13.92 -23.23 6.82
CA LEU A 25 -12.64 -23.92 6.63
C LEU A 25 -12.79 -25.34 6.08
N GLN A 26 -13.88 -26.05 6.40
CA GLN A 26 -14.19 -27.36 5.80
C GLN A 26 -14.58 -27.27 4.32
N ALA A 27 -15.07 -26.12 3.87
CA ALA A 27 -15.44 -25.90 2.48
C ALA A 27 -14.24 -25.60 1.57
N LEU A 28 -13.06 -25.35 2.14
CA LEU A 28 -11.85 -25.05 1.38
C LEU A 28 -11.39 -26.24 0.54
N ARG A 29 -11.14 -25.99 -0.75
CA ARG A 29 -10.53 -26.98 -1.65
C ARG A 29 -9.00 -26.97 -1.49
N PRO A 30 -8.31 -27.99 -2.03
CA PRO A 30 -6.86 -27.93 -2.18
C PRO A 30 -6.46 -26.65 -2.90
N ASP A 31 -5.40 -26.00 -2.41
CA ASP A 31 -4.89 -24.74 -2.94
C ASP A 31 -5.82 -23.50 -2.78
N GLU A 32 -6.87 -23.60 -1.96
CA GLU A 32 -7.66 -22.44 -1.53
C GLU A 32 -7.26 -21.98 -0.11
N TYR A 33 -7.58 -20.72 0.19
CA TYR A 33 -7.36 -20.12 1.49
C TYR A 33 -8.48 -19.17 1.89
N VAL A 34 -8.56 -18.88 3.18
CA VAL A 34 -9.40 -17.83 3.76
C VAL A 34 -8.49 -16.88 4.53
N GLU A 35 -8.68 -15.58 4.30
CA GLU A 35 -8.09 -14.51 5.10
C GLU A 35 -9.15 -13.93 6.03
N PHE A 36 -8.84 -13.93 7.32
CA PHE A 36 -9.66 -13.26 8.33
C PHE A 36 -9.14 -11.84 8.55
N PRO A 37 -10.05 -10.87 8.78
CA PRO A 37 -9.69 -9.45 8.89
C PRO A 37 -8.70 -9.20 10.03
N GLU A 38 -7.90 -8.16 9.87
CA GLU A 38 -7.03 -7.65 10.93
C GLU A 38 -7.86 -7.11 12.12
N GLY A 39 -7.27 -7.11 13.32
CA GLY A 39 -7.92 -6.58 14.52
C GLY A 39 -8.89 -7.53 15.24
N LEU A 40 -8.95 -8.80 14.84
CA LEU A 40 -9.71 -9.80 15.61
C LEU A 40 -9.15 -9.93 17.04
N PRO A 41 -10.02 -9.99 18.07
CA PRO A 41 -9.58 -10.25 19.43
C PRO A 41 -8.87 -11.61 19.54
N ALA A 42 -7.91 -11.67 20.47
CA ALA A 42 -7.03 -12.84 20.65
C ALA A 42 -7.78 -14.18 20.82
N TRP A 43 -8.97 -14.16 21.43
CA TRP A 43 -9.78 -15.37 21.60
C TRP A 43 -10.38 -15.88 20.28
N GLN A 44 -10.78 -14.99 19.36
CA GLN A 44 -11.26 -15.39 18.03
C GLN A 44 -10.12 -15.98 17.20
N LEU A 45 -8.94 -15.37 17.25
CA LEU A 45 -7.73 -15.91 16.63
C LEU A 45 -7.36 -17.28 17.19
N GLY A 46 -7.50 -17.47 18.51
CA GLY A 46 -7.32 -18.77 19.16
C GLY A 46 -8.27 -19.83 18.60
N ILE A 47 -9.56 -19.52 18.45
CA ILE A 47 -10.55 -20.43 17.87
C ILE A 47 -10.21 -20.76 16.42
N ILE A 48 -9.85 -19.77 15.60
CA ILE A 48 -9.51 -19.99 14.19
C ILE A 48 -8.32 -20.96 14.08
N ARG A 49 -7.27 -20.75 14.87
CA ARG A 49 -6.09 -21.64 14.89
C ARG A 49 -6.43 -23.05 15.37
N GLU A 50 -7.20 -23.19 16.44
CA GLU A 50 -7.64 -24.50 16.96
C GLU A 50 -8.45 -25.26 15.90
N VAL A 51 -9.39 -24.59 15.23
CA VAL A 51 -10.19 -25.22 14.16
C VAL A 51 -9.34 -25.54 12.94
N ALA A 52 -8.40 -24.69 12.54
CA ALA A 52 -7.48 -24.97 11.45
C ALA A 52 -6.62 -26.22 11.76
N GLU A 53 -6.08 -26.30 12.98
CA GLU A 53 -5.30 -27.45 13.45
C GLU A 53 -6.13 -28.74 13.49
N ASP A 54 -7.36 -28.68 14.01
CA ASP A 54 -8.33 -29.79 14.01
C ASP A 54 -8.57 -30.36 12.59
N LEU A 55 -8.52 -29.50 11.58
CA LEU A 55 -8.76 -29.83 10.17
C LEU A 55 -7.46 -30.13 9.40
N GLY A 56 -6.29 -30.08 10.06
CA GLY A 56 -4.99 -30.30 9.41
C GLY A 56 -4.56 -29.18 8.45
N LEU A 57 -5.19 -28.01 8.52
CA LEU A 57 -4.87 -26.86 7.69
C LEU A 57 -3.66 -26.10 8.23
N TRP A 58 -2.96 -25.40 7.35
CA TRP A 58 -1.90 -24.47 7.76
C TRP A 58 -2.50 -23.13 8.18
N SER A 59 -1.93 -22.49 9.19
CA SER A 59 -2.34 -21.14 9.59
C SER A 59 -1.15 -20.26 10.00
N ALA A 60 -1.26 -18.96 9.73
CA ALA A 60 -0.28 -17.93 10.11
C ALA A 60 -0.96 -16.62 10.49
N SER A 61 -0.28 -15.78 11.28
CA SER A 61 -0.88 -14.57 11.87
C SER A 61 -0.06 -13.28 11.78
N VAL A 62 0.76 -13.11 10.74
CA VAL A 62 1.69 -11.97 10.66
C VAL A 62 0.95 -10.66 10.33
N TRP A 63 -0.05 -10.69 9.43
CA TRP A 63 -0.86 -9.53 8.99
C TRP A 63 -2.35 -9.92 8.85
N GLY A 64 -2.97 -10.33 9.96
CA GLY A 64 -4.28 -11.01 9.95
C GLY A 64 -4.13 -12.53 10.03
N CYS A 65 -5.23 -13.27 10.12
CA CYS A 65 -5.18 -14.75 10.20
C CYS A 65 -5.39 -15.36 8.82
N PHE A 66 -4.37 -16.01 8.29
CA PHE A 66 -4.44 -16.76 7.05
C PHE A 66 -4.62 -18.25 7.37
N VAL A 67 -5.55 -18.94 6.70
CA VAL A 67 -5.74 -20.39 6.80
C VAL A 67 -5.90 -21.01 5.42
N GLY A 68 -5.18 -22.09 5.12
CA GLY A 68 -5.27 -22.75 3.82
C GLY A 68 -4.82 -24.21 3.79
N HIS A 69 -5.18 -24.91 2.72
CA HIS A 69 -4.86 -26.33 2.53
C HIS A 69 -3.44 -26.53 1.93
N CYS A 70 -2.42 -26.07 2.65
CA CYS A 70 -1.04 -25.98 2.16
C CYS A 70 0.00 -26.42 3.21
N ARG A 71 -0.39 -27.24 4.19
CA ARG A 71 0.46 -27.61 5.33
C ARG A 71 1.78 -28.27 4.93
N GLU A 72 1.72 -29.32 4.12
CA GLU A 72 2.93 -30.04 3.68
C GLU A 72 3.88 -29.10 2.92
N PHE A 73 3.34 -28.29 2.00
CA PHE A 73 4.12 -27.28 1.29
C PHE A 73 4.73 -26.25 2.25
N ALA A 74 3.96 -25.75 3.22
CA ALA A 74 4.44 -24.76 4.18
C ALA A 74 5.56 -25.30 5.08
N GLU A 75 5.48 -26.57 5.48
CA GLU A 75 6.52 -27.24 6.26
C GLU A 75 7.81 -27.39 5.42
N CYS A 76 7.71 -27.90 4.19
CA CYS A 76 8.84 -28.00 3.27
C CYS A 76 9.47 -26.62 2.96
N ALA A 77 8.64 -25.62 2.66
CA ALA A 77 9.12 -24.27 2.37
C ALA A 77 9.82 -23.66 3.59
N ARG A 78 9.28 -23.85 4.81
CA ARG A 78 9.92 -23.38 6.05
C ARG A 78 11.29 -24.01 6.25
N GLU A 79 11.42 -25.31 6.01
CA GLU A 79 12.72 -26.00 6.10
C GLU A 79 13.71 -25.41 5.10
N SER A 80 13.32 -25.21 3.84
CA SER A 80 14.19 -24.58 2.84
C SER A 80 14.56 -23.15 3.19
N LEU A 81 13.64 -22.36 3.76
CA LEU A 81 13.90 -20.98 4.20
C LEU A 81 14.90 -20.92 5.37
N LEU A 82 14.94 -21.93 6.24
CA LEU A 82 15.89 -22.01 7.36
C LEU A 82 17.33 -22.27 6.89
N GLU A 83 17.51 -22.81 5.68
CA GLU A 83 18.82 -23.13 5.11
C GLU A 83 19.47 -21.93 4.39
N ILE A 84 18.73 -20.84 4.16
CA ILE A 84 19.23 -19.66 3.44
C ILE A 84 20.30 -18.95 4.28
N GLY A 85 21.53 -18.90 3.76
CA GLY A 85 22.63 -18.17 4.37
C GLY A 85 22.41 -16.65 4.37
N VAL A 86 23.15 -15.92 5.21
CA VAL A 86 23.13 -14.44 5.19
C VAL A 86 23.63 -13.95 3.83
N GLU A 87 22.91 -12.99 3.25
CA GLU A 87 23.09 -12.46 1.89
C GLU A 87 22.83 -13.45 0.75
N ASP A 88 22.18 -14.59 1.05
CA ASP A 88 21.76 -15.57 0.06
C ASP A 88 20.29 -15.40 -0.33
N GLN A 89 19.88 -16.09 -1.40
CA GLN A 89 18.51 -16.09 -1.91
C GLN A 89 18.01 -17.50 -2.24
N LEU A 90 16.70 -17.69 -2.14
CA LEU A 90 16.02 -18.91 -2.56
C LEU A 90 14.83 -18.56 -3.46
N GLU A 91 14.76 -19.24 -4.59
CA GLU A 91 13.70 -19.06 -5.58
C GLU A 91 12.70 -20.22 -5.50
N PHE A 92 11.41 -19.87 -5.51
CA PHE A 92 10.30 -20.79 -5.60
C PHE A 92 9.57 -20.55 -6.92
N PRO A 93 9.89 -21.29 -7.99
CA PRO A 93 9.25 -21.13 -9.28
C PRO A 93 7.84 -21.74 -9.30
N GLU A 94 7.00 -21.24 -10.21
CA GLU A 94 5.69 -21.83 -10.56
C GLU A 94 4.71 -22.01 -9.37
N LEU A 95 4.80 -21.16 -8.35
CA LEU A 95 3.90 -21.25 -7.21
C LEU A 95 2.46 -20.84 -7.57
N SER A 96 1.50 -21.53 -6.97
CA SER A 96 0.12 -21.04 -6.93
C SER A 96 0.02 -19.73 -6.15
N GLN A 97 -1.12 -19.04 -6.25
CA GLN A 97 -1.36 -17.82 -5.46
C GLN A 97 -1.30 -18.11 -3.95
N THR A 98 -1.85 -19.25 -3.52
CA THR A 98 -1.88 -19.69 -2.12
C THR A 98 -0.48 -20.04 -1.63
N GLN A 99 0.28 -20.82 -2.41
CA GLN A 99 1.66 -21.18 -2.07
C GLN A 99 2.57 -19.97 -2.03
N SER A 100 2.45 -19.05 -3.00
CA SER A 100 3.18 -17.78 -2.99
C SER A 100 2.91 -17.01 -1.70
N LYS A 101 1.64 -16.85 -1.32
CA LYS A 101 1.25 -16.19 -0.07
C LYS A 101 1.84 -16.88 1.17
N VAL A 102 1.86 -18.21 1.21
CA VAL A 102 2.49 -18.99 2.29
C VAL A 102 3.99 -18.66 2.41
N VAL A 103 4.71 -18.65 1.29
CA VAL A 103 6.15 -18.31 1.28
C VAL A 103 6.38 -16.90 1.79
N HIS A 104 5.58 -15.92 1.34
CA HIS A 104 5.63 -14.54 1.83
C HIS A 104 5.42 -14.43 3.35
N LEU A 105 4.42 -15.15 3.87
CA LEU A 105 4.12 -15.16 5.31
C LEU A 105 5.22 -15.82 6.14
N LEU A 106 5.76 -16.94 5.66
CA LEU A 106 6.89 -17.63 6.31
C LEU A 106 8.16 -16.76 6.29
N ALA A 107 8.49 -16.17 5.15
CA ALA A 107 9.60 -15.24 5.02
C ALA A 107 9.46 -14.06 5.99
N GLY A 108 8.26 -13.48 6.06
CA GLY A 108 7.94 -12.40 7.00
C GLY A 108 8.16 -12.78 8.46
N ASP A 109 7.67 -13.96 8.89
CA ASP A 109 7.85 -14.51 10.25
C ASP A 109 9.33 -14.71 10.62
N MET A 110 10.16 -15.02 9.61
CA MET A 110 11.59 -15.28 9.77
C MET A 110 12.46 -14.03 9.59
N GLY A 111 11.86 -12.86 9.34
CA GLY A 111 12.59 -11.61 9.08
C GLY A 111 13.26 -11.55 7.70
N LEU A 112 12.91 -12.47 6.79
CA LEU A 112 13.37 -12.50 5.41
C LEU A 112 12.54 -11.54 4.54
N TYR A 113 13.08 -11.16 3.39
CA TYR A 113 12.36 -10.37 2.38
C TYR A 113 11.94 -11.29 1.22
N ALA A 114 10.64 -11.38 0.97
CA ALA A 114 10.10 -12.11 -0.18
C ALA A 114 9.51 -11.11 -1.19
N HIS A 115 9.76 -11.33 -2.47
CA HIS A 115 9.09 -10.63 -3.56
C HIS A 115 8.60 -11.62 -4.60
N THR A 116 7.53 -11.27 -5.32
CA THR A 116 7.02 -12.07 -6.44
C THR A 116 7.27 -11.33 -7.73
N ASP A 117 7.91 -11.99 -8.67
CA ASP A 117 8.15 -11.45 -10.00
C ASP A 117 6.91 -11.62 -10.92
N ARG A 118 7.04 -11.19 -12.19
CA ARG A 118 5.96 -11.32 -13.18
C ARG A 118 5.67 -12.76 -13.59
N ASP A 119 6.63 -13.66 -13.40
CA ASP A 119 6.55 -15.08 -13.78
C ASP A 119 6.03 -15.95 -12.64
N ARG A 120 5.52 -15.32 -11.56
CA ARG A 120 5.05 -15.98 -10.33
C ARG A 120 6.16 -16.76 -9.61
N CYS A 121 7.42 -16.46 -9.88
CA CYS A 121 8.52 -16.90 -9.05
C CYS A 121 8.52 -16.05 -7.77
N VAL A 122 8.60 -16.71 -6.62
CA VAL A 122 8.82 -16.03 -5.35
C VAL A 122 10.28 -16.15 -4.98
N THR A 123 10.97 -15.02 -4.92
CA THR A 123 12.38 -14.97 -4.50
C THR A 123 12.44 -14.45 -3.08
N VAL A 124 13.05 -15.25 -2.19
CA VAL A 124 13.23 -14.91 -0.79
C VAL A 124 14.69 -14.64 -0.52
N HIS A 125 14.99 -13.46 0.03
CA HIS A 125 16.34 -13.02 0.35
C HIS A 125 16.54 -12.94 1.86
N ASN A 126 17.67 -13.46 2.31
CA ASN A 126 18.14 -13.29 3.68
C ASN A 126 19.08 -12.08 3.75
N LEU A 127 18.52 -10.91 3.99
CA LEU A 127 19.29 -9.68 4.20
C LEU A 127 19.79 -9.53 5.64
N GLY A 128 19.83 -10.64 6.40
CA GLY A 128 20.05 -10.65 7.83
C GLY A 128 18.97 -9.83 8.58
N GLY A 129 19.37 -9.19 9.68
CA GLY A 129 18.48 -8.33 10.46
C GLY A 129 18.14 -6.98 9.80
N TRP A 130 18.70 -6.68 8.61
CA TRP A 130 18.59 -5.36 8.01
C TRP A 130 17.16 -5.03 7.56
N ALA A 131 16.45 -5.97 6.94
CA ALA A 131 15.06 -5.75 6.52
C ALA A 131 14.15 -5.47 7.73
N GLU A 132 14.37 -6.17 8.85
CA GLU A 132 13.69 -5.91 10.13
C GLU A 132 14.02 -4.53 10.70
N ASP A 133 15.28 -4.08 10.60
CA ASP A 133 15.66 -2.75 11.03
C ASP A 133 14.99 -1.65 10.17
N VAL A 134 14.85 -1.87 8.86
CA VAL A 134 14.08 -0.98 7.97
C VAL A 134 12.60 -0.94 8.39
N ARG A 135 11.96 -2.10 8.60
CA ARG A 135 10.57 -2.18 9.09
C ARG A 135 10.39 -1.48 10.43
N ARG A 136 11.33 -1.68 11.35
CA ARG A 136 11.31 -1.04 12.68
C ARG A 136 11.50 0.48 12.58
N ALA A 137 12.36 0.94 11.68
CA ALA A 137 12.55 2.37 11.44
C ALA A 137 11.29 3.00 10.85
N LEU A 138 10.72 2.40 9.81
CA LEU A 138 9.56 2.95 9.10
C LEU A 138 8.25 2.85 9.89
N SER A 139 8.08 1.83 10.75
CA SER A 139 6.93 1.74 11.66
C SER A 139 6.95 2.78 12.78
N ARG A 140 8.12 3.34 13.09
CA ARG A 140 8.30 4.40 14.10
C ARG A 140 8.36 5.80 13.51
N LEU A 141 8.31 5.94 12.19
CA LEU A 141 8.42 7.23 11.52
C LEU A 141 7.17 8.08 11.82
N PRO A 142 7.29 9.22 12.52
CA PRO A 142 6.16 10.09 12.82
C PRO A 142 5.51 10.67 11.56
N VAL A 143 4.23 10.99 11.65
CA VAL A 143 3.49 11.63 10.54
C VAL A 143 4.14 12.99 10.22
N GLY A 144 4.41 13.22 8.94
CA GLY A 144 5.07 14.42 8.44
C GLY A 144 6.59 14.38 8.46
N GLU A 145 7.21 13.33 9.02
CA GLU A 145 8.67 13.17 9.05
C GLU A 145 9.19 12.32 7.89
N CYS A 146 10.51 12.36 7.69
CA CYS A 146 11.21 11.54 6.72
C CYS A 146 12.35 10.72 7.35
N ALA A 147 12.56 9.53 6.78
CA ALA A 147 13.72 8.70 7.05
C ALA A 147 14.59 8.66 5.80
N THR A 148 15.86 9.06 5.93
CA THR A 148 16.84 8.99 4.85
C THR A 148 17.71 7.74 5.03
N PHE A 149 17.69 6.86 4.04
CA PHE A 149 18.58 5.72 3.95
C PHE A 149 19.86 6.12 3.21
N ARG A 150 21.00 5.63 3.72
CA ARG A 150 22.33 6.04 3.25
C ARG A 150 22.51 5.77 1.75
N PRO A 151 23.35 6.57 1.07
CA PRO A 151 23.76 6.26 -0.28
C PRO A 151 24.58 4.96 -0.30
N GLY A 152 24.51 4.22 -1.41
CA GLY A 152 25.23 2.94 -1.58
C GLY A 152 24.43 1.70 -1.19
N LEU A 153 23.11 1.81 -1.02
CA LEU A 153 22.24 0.63 -0.97
C LEU A 153 22.34 -0.16 -2.28
N THR A 154 22.38 -1.48 -2.18
CA THR A 154 22.21 -2.36 -3.35
C THR A 154 20.81 -2.18 -3.94
N GLU A 155 20.61 -2.53 -5.21
CA GLU A 155 19.29 -2.47 -5.85
C GLU A 155 18.23 -3.25 -5.05
N LEU A 156 18.60 -4.44 -4.55
CA LEU A 156 17.76 -5.25 -3.68
C LEU A 156 17.42 -4.54 -2.36
N GLN A 157 18.38 -3.90 -1.71
CA GLN A 157 18.11 -3.11 -0.51
C GLN A 157 17.16 -1.94 -0.80
N GLN A 158 17.35 -1.22 -1.91
CA GLN A 158 16.44 -0.15 -2.31
C GLN A 158 15.03 -0.68 -2.54
N GLU A 159 14.91 -1.84 -3.18
CA GLU A 159 13.62 -2.51 -3.40
C GLU A 159 12.94 -2.86 -2.07
N VAL A 160 13.67 -3.41 -1.11
CA VAL A 160 13.15 -3.69 0.23
C VAL A 160 12.65 -2.42 0.91
N VAL A 161 13.39 -1.31 0.84
CA VAL A 161 12.89 -0.05 1.43
C VAL A 161 11.62 0.41 0.73
N ARG A 162 11.55 0.33 -0.61
CA ARG A 162 10.35 0.69 -1.38
C ARG A 162 9.16 -0.19 -1.01
N ALA A 163 9.35 -1.51 -0.91
CA ALA A 163 8.31 -2.46 -0.55
C ALA A 163 7.81 -2.25 0.90
N VAL A 164 8.72 -2.08 1.86
CA VAL A 164 8.36 -1.82 3.25
C VAL A 164 7.70 -0.45 3.40
N ALA A 165 8.17 0.58 2.70
CA ALA A 165 7.52 1.88 2.70
C ALA A 165 6.09 1.81 2.16
N ALA A 166 5.89 1.11 1.03
CA ALA A 166 4.57 0.88 0.45
C ALA A 166 3.62 0.15 1.42
N GLN A 167 4.12 -0.83 2.19
CA GLN A 167 3.35 -1.53 3.22
C GLN A 167 2.79 -0.58 4.29
N PHE A 168 3.53 0.47 4.66
CA PHE A 168 3.09 1.47 5.64
C PHE A 168 2.38 2.67 4.99
N GLY A 169 2.17 2.67 3.66
CA GLY A 169 1.61 3.81 2.93
C GLY A 169 2.56 5.03 2.87
N HIS A 170 3.86 4.81 3.07
CA HIS A 170 4.86 5.87 3.01
C HIS A 170 5.29 6.14 1.57
N TRP A 171 5.68 7.38 1.30
CA TRP A 171 6.14 7.81 -0.01
C TRP A 171 7.65 7.70 -0.11
N VAL A 172 8.16 7.15 -1.22
CA VAL A 172 9.60 6.99 -1.44
C VAL A 172 10.09 7.91 -2.54
N ARG A 173 11.21 8.58 -2.28
CA ARG A 173 11.95 9.38 -3.25
C ARG A 173 13.40 8.90 -3.31
N GLU A 174 13.89 8.77 -4.53
CA GLU A 174 15.32 8.63 -4.77
C GLU A 174 15.91 10.01 -5.07
N ASP A 175 16.94 10.38 -4.30
CA ASP A 175 17.73 11.56 -4.58
C ASP A 175 18.75 11.22 -5.67
N MET A 176 18.51 11.73 -6.88
CA MET A 176 19.36 11.49 -8.06
C MET A 176 20.81 12.00 -7.86
N CYS A 177 21.04 12.93 -6.95
CA CYS A 177 22.38 13.49 -6.71
C CYS A 177 23.20 12.63 -5.76
N SER A 178 22.60 12.14 -4.68
CA SER A 178 23.30 11.35 -3.66
C SER A 178 23.14 9.84 -3.85
N GLY A 179 22.12 9.39 -4.57
CA GLY A 179 21.68 7.99 -4.57
C GLY A 179 21.07 7.57 -3.23
N ALA A 180 20.75 8.52 -2.35
CA ALA A 180 20.04 8.25 -1.11
C ALA A 180 18.56 8.03 -1.39
N LEU A 181 17.93 7.20 -0.55
CA LEU A 181 16.52 6.90 -0.65
C LEU A 181 15.82 7.48 0.57
N GLU A 182 14.89 8.37 0.34
CA GLU A 182 14.15 9.09 1.37
C GLU A 182 12.71 8.57 1.41
N VAL A 183 12.25 8.23 2.61
CA VAL A 183 10.90 7.73 2.85
C VAL A 183 10.16 8.74 3.71
N PHE A 184 9.00 9.20 3.25
CA PHE A 184 8.21 10.23 3.90
C PHE A 184 6.89 9.64 4.40
N ASN A 185 6.57 9.85 5.68
CA ASN A 185 5.26 9.51 6.22
C ASN A 185 4.28 10.66 5.93
N LEU A 186 3.71 10.68 4.73
CA LEU A 186 2.73 11.67 4.29
C LEU A 186 1.32 11.09 4.16
N ALA A 187 1.05 9.92 4.76
CA ALA A 187 -0.23 9.23 4.62
C ALA A 187 -1.41 10.09 5.09
N ALA A 188 -1.32 10.70 6.26
CA ALA A 188 -2.39 11.57 6.77
C ALA A 188 -2.63 12.81 5.88
N PHE A 189 -1.56 13.38 5.32
CA PHE A 189 -1.67 14.49 4.38
C PHE A 189 -2.31 14.03 3.07
N ALA A 190 -1.95 12.85 2.55
CA ALA A 190 -2.55 12.27 1.36
C ALA A 190 -4.06 12.02 1.54
N GLU A 191 -4.47 11.48 2.68
CA GLU A 191 -5.91 11.30 2.99
C GLU A 191 -6.65 12.62 3.05
N GLN A 192 -6.08 13.64 3.73
CA GLN A 192 -6.68 14.97 3.78
C GLN A 192 -6.84 15.59 2.38
N VAL A 193 -5.80 15.48 1.55
CA VAL A 193 -5.84 15.96 0.16
C VAL A 193 -6.90 15.20 -0.63
N ARG A 194 -7.02 13.87 -0.46
CA ARG A 194 -8.01 13.06 -1.14
C ARG A 194 -9.44 13.46 -0.75
N GLU A 195 -9.70 13.65 0.54
CA GLU A 195 -11.01 14.12 1.03
C GLU A 195 -11.37 15.50 0.46
N GLN A 196 -10.40 16.43 0.40
CA GLN A 196 -10.60 17.76 -0.16
C GLN A 196 -10.87 17.71 -1.67
N LEU A 197 -10.07 16.95 -2.42
CA LEU A 197 -10.19 16.86 -3.88
C LEU A 197 -11.40 16.04 -4.34
N ALA A 198 -11.85 15.07 -3.55
CA ALA A 198 -13.05 14.29 -3.85
C ALA A 198 -14.35 15.12 -3.76
N GLN A 199 -14.31 16.30 -3.14
CA GLN A 199 -15.44 17.23 -3.05
C GLN A 199 -15.50 18.23 -4.21
N LEU A 200 -14.53 18.22 -5.13
CA LEU A 200 -14.51 19.15 -6.26
C LEU A 200 -15.54 18.76 -7.32
N GLU A 201 -16.50 19.65 -7.55
CA GLU A 201 -17.49 19.49 -8.60
C GLU A 201 -16.86 19.76 -9.99
N PRO A 202 -17.44 19.23 -11.08
CA PRO A 202 -16.96 19.53 -12.44
C PRO A 202 -16.83 21.03 -12.72
N GLY A 203 -15.65 21.46 -13.15
CA GLY A 203 -15.31 22.86 -13.43
C GLY A 203 -14.74 23.63 -12.24
N GLU A 204 -14.76 23.07 -11.03
CA GLU A 204 -14.13 23.68 -9.86
C GLU A 204 -12.62 23.43 -9.80
N HIS A 205 -11.94 24.23 -8.99
CA HIS A 205 -10.53 24.10 -8.69
C HIS A 205 -10.24 24.39 -7.22
N HIS A 206 -9.13 23.86 -6.75
CA HIS A 206 -8.58 24.11 -5.43
C HIS A 206 -7.13 24.56 -5.54
N ASP A 207 -6.80 25.66 -4.87
CA ASP A 207 -5.44 26.17 -4.77
C ASP A 207 -4.81 25.76 -3.44
N PHE A 208 -3.74 24.99 -3.52
CA PHE A 208 -2.93 24.64 -2.36
C PHE A 208 -1.97 25.78 -2.02
N PRO A 209 -1.73 26.01 -0.71
CA PRO A 209 -0.85 27.09 -0.28
C PRO A 209 0.57 26.91 -0.82
N PRO A 210 1.28 28.00 -1.13
CA PRO A 210 2.63 27.92 -1.69
C PRO A 210 3.66 27.34 -0.72
N ALA A 211 3.33 27.29 0.58
CA ALA A 211 4.17 26.73 1.64
C ALA A 211 4.30 25.20 1.60
N LEU A 212 3.60 24.50 0.69
CA LEU A 212 3.77 23.05 0.54
C LEU A 212 5.20 22.69 0.17
N SER A 213 5.75 21.70 0.88
CA SER A 213 7.06 21.13 0.53
C SER A 213 7.01 20.48 -0.86
N PRO A 214 8.14 20.33 -1.57
CA PRO A 214 8.19 19.62 -2.84
C PRO A 214 7.56 18.22 -2.79
N GLU A 215 7.67 17.52 -1.66
CA GLU A 215 7.12 16.19 -1.43
C GLU A 215 5.61 16.24 -1.25
N GLN A 216 5.10 17.17 -0.44
CA GLN A 216 3.66 17.39 -0.32
C GLN A 216 3.03 17.74 -1.67
N ARG A 217 3.68 18.58 -2.49
CA ARG A 217 3.21 18.89 -3.84
C ARG A 217 3.11 17.63 -4.71
N ARG A 218 4.09 16.73 -4.64
CA ARG A 218 4.04 15.44 -5.35
C ARG A 218 2.89 14.56 -4.89
N VAL A 219 2.63 14.50 -3.57
CA VAL A 219 1.46 13.80 -3.02
C VAL A 219 0.18 14.39 -3.61
N VAL A 220 0.06 15.72 -3.67
CA VAL A 220 -1.09 16.38 -4.30
C VAL A 220 -1.23 15.99 -5.78
N HIS A 221 -0.14 16.03 -6.55
CA HIS A 221 -0.15 15.60 -7.96
C HIS A 221 -0.60 14.15 -8.12
N ALA A 222 -0.11 13.24 -7.27
CA ALA A 222 -0.43 11.83 -7.37
C ALA A 222 -1.89 11.54 -6.98
N VAL A 223 -2.37 12.10 -5.87
CA VAL A 223 -3.78 11.97 -5.44
C VAL A 223 -4.72 12.57 -6.49
N ALA A 224 -4.38 13.72 -7.06
CA ALA A 224 -5.15 14.31 -8.15
C ALA A 224 -5.21 13.40 -9.38
N ALA A 225 -4.08 12.79 -9.77
CA ALA A 225 -4.04 11.82 -10.88
C ALA A 225 -4.88 10.57 -10.60
N GLU A 226 -4.87 10.05 -9.36
CA GLU A 226 -5.74 8.93 -8.92
C GLU A 226 -7.22 9.26 -9.10
N LEU A 227 -7.61 10.50 -8.80
CA LEU A 227 -8.99 10.99 -8.94
C LEU A 227 -9.33 11.43 -10.38
N GLY A 228 -8.38 11.37 -11.31
CA GLY A 228 -8.57 11.83 -12.69
C GLY A 228 -8.70 13.34 -12.83
N LEU A 229 -8.09 14.11 -11.92
CA LEU A 229 -8.07 15.57 -11.89
C LEU A 229 -6.80 16.11 -12.57
N ASP A 230 -6.90 17.31 -13.12
CA ASP A 230 -5.76 18.01 -13.73
C ASP A 230 -5.02 18.82 -12.65
N THR A 231 -3.69 18.87 -12.74
CA THR A 231 -2.84 19.65 -11.81
C THR A 231 -1.97 20.64 -12.55
N HIS A 232 -1.81 21.82 -11.98
CA HIS A 232 -1.02 22.90 -12.56
C HIS A 232 -0.28 23.69 -11.49
N SER A 233 1.04 23.72 -11.61
CA SER A 233 1.85 24.69 -10.88
C SER A 233 1.90 26.01 -11.66
N HIS A 234 1.78 27.13 -10.94
CA HIS A 234 2.02 28.45 -11.50
C HIS A 234 2.67 29.35 -10.47
N GLU A 235 3.34 30.40 -10.94
CA GLU A 235 3.97 31.39 -10.08
C GLU A 235 3.00 32.56 -9.89
N GLU A 236 2.63 32.83 -8.65
CA GLU A 236 1.88 34.02 -8.25
C GLU A 236 2.83 34.91 -7.44
N GLY A 237 3.44 35.88 -8.12
CA GLY A 237 4.53 36.67 -7.55
C GLY A 237 5.81 35.84 -7.37
N ASN A 238 6.36 35.81 -6.14
CA ASN A 238 7.53 34.99 -5.79
C ASN A 238 7.16 33.61 -5.22
N ALA A 239 5.87 33.26 -5.22
CA ALA A 239 5.36 32.04 -4.63
C ALA A 239 4.84 31.09 -5.71
N CYS A 240 5.24 29.82 -5.66
CA CYS A 240 4.70 28.81 -6.57
C CYS A 240 3.46 28.18 -5.93
N VAL A 241 2.29 28.45 -6.52
CA VAL A 241 0.98 27.91 -6.11
C VAL A 241 0.69 26.65 -6.93
N LEU A 242 0.12 25.64 -6.28
CA LEU A 242 -0.30 24.41 -6.93
C LEU A 242 -1.83 24.36 -6.98
N THR A 243 -2.37 24.40 -8.19
CA THR A 243 -3.81 24.33 -8.45
C THR A 243 -4.18 22.94 -8.93
N VAL A 244 -5.23 22.35 -8.38
CA VAL A 244 -5.87 21.13 -8.87
C VAL A 244 -7.27 21.46 -9.34
N ALA A 245 -7.68 20.98 -10.52
CA ALA A 245 -8.96 21.31 -11.12
C ALA A 245 -9.65 20.09 -11.73
N HIS A 246 -10.98 20.06 -11.63
CA HIS A 246 -11.80 19.02 -12.25
C HIS A 246 -12.23 19.46 -13.65
N LEU A 247 -11.36 19.28 -14.64
CA LEU A 247 -11.56 19.81 -16.01
C LEU A 247 -11.92 18.74 -17.03
N ARG A 248 -12.29 17.52 -16.62
CA ARG A 248 -12.58 16.40 -17.53
C ARG A 248 -13.69 16.74 -18.53
N ASP A 249 -14.81 17.26 -18.04
CA ASP A 249 -15.96 17.61 -18.88
C ASP A 249 -15.65 18.81 -19.79
N PHE A 250 -14.95 19.81 -19.23
CA PHE A 250 -14.53 20.98 -20.00
C PHE A 250 -13.55 20.61 -21.12
N ARG A 251 -12.58 19.73 -20.84
CA ARG A 251 -11.63 19.22 -21.84
C ARG A 251 -12.36 18.47 -22.94
N ALA A 252 -13.31 17.59 -22.59
CA ALA A 252 -14.11 16.87 -23.58
C ALA A 252 -14.93 17.82 -24.46
N GLN A 253 -15.58 18.82 -23.86
CA GLN A 253 -16.34 19.85 -24.57
C GLN A 253 -15.44 20.69 -25.49
N ALA A 254 -14.26 21.11 -25.00
CA ALA A 254 -13.31 21.89 -25.79
C ALA A 254 -12.81 21.09 -26.99
N CYS A 255 -12.46 19.81 -26.81
CA CYS A 255 -12.10 18.92 -27.92
C CYS A 255 -13.24 18.79 -28.94
N GLU A 256 -14.47 18.54 -28.50
CA GLU A 256 -15.63 18.41 -29.40
C GLU A 256 -15.87 19.71 -30.20
N ILE A 257 -15.71 20.87 -29.57
CA ILE A 257 -15.82 22.17 -30.24
C ILE A 257 -14.71 22.32 -31.28
N MET A 258 -13.46 22.00 -30.93
CA MET A 258 -12.32 22.11 -31.83
C MET A 258 -12.43 21.18 -33.03
N GLU A 259 -12.92 19.96 -32.85
CA GLU A 259 -13.16 19.00 -33.94
C GLU A 259 -14.24 19.47 -34.93
N LYS A 260 -15.22 20.24 -34.45
CA LYS A 260 -16.31 20.79 -35.27
C LYS A 260 -15.94 22.09 -36.00
N LEU A 261 -14.77 22.66 -35.73
CA LEU A 261 -14.33 23.87 -36.41
C LEU A 261 -13.90 23.58 -37.86
N ALA A 262 -14.47 24.32 -38.80
CA ALA A 262 -13.99 24.31 -40.17
C ALA A 262 -12.54 24.87 -40.25
N PRO A 263 -11.73 24.49 -41.25
CA PRO A 263 -10.40 25.07 -41.44
C PRO A 263 -10.46 26.60 -41.51
N GLY A 264 -9.70 27.29 -40.64
CA GLY A 264 -9.71 28.75 -40.51
C GLY A 264 -10.87 29.30 -39.67
N GLY A 265 -11.73 28.44 -39.12
CA GLY A 265 -12.74 28.80 -38.14
C GLY A 265 -12.12 29.12 -36.78
N ALA A 266 -12.78 30.01 -36.04
CA ALA A 266 -12.41 30.36 -34.67
C ALA A 266 -13.61 30.13 -33.75
N HIS A 267 -13.34 29.67 -32.52
CA HIS A 267 -14.32 29.61 -31.44
C HIS A 267 -13.83 30.46 -30.28
N SER A 268 -14.73 31.25 -29.68
CA SER A 268 -14.45 31.97 -28.45
C SER A 268 -15.08 31.21 -27.29
N PHE A 269 -14.25 30.63 -26.44
CA PHE A 269 -14.70 30.22 -25.11
C PHE A 269 -14.94 31.51 -24.31
N GLY A 270 -16.12 31.65 -23.68
CA GLY A 270 -16.63 32.94 -23.17
C GLY A 270 -15.71 33.67 -22.18
N GLU A 271 -16.01 34.95 -21.92
CA GLU A 271 -15.33 35.74 -20.90
C GLU A 271 -15.66 35.17 -19.51
N GLY A 272 -14.65 34.63 -18.81
CA GLY A 272 -14.84 33.99 -17.50
C GLY A 272 -14.13 32.65 -17.34
N LEU A 273 -13.36 32.20 -18.32
CA LEU A 273 -12.49 31.04 -18.13
C LEU A 273 -11.51 31.29 -16.97
N THR A 274 -11.36 30.29 -16.12
CA THR A 274 -10.30 30.28 -15.12
C THR A 274 -8.94 30.15 -15.81
N ILE A 275 -7.86 30.57 -15.13
CA ILE A 275 -6.49 30.44 -15.65
C ILE A 275 -6.19 28.99 -16.07
N VAL A 276 -6.73 28.03 -15.33
CA VAL A 276 -6.55 26.60 -15.59
C VAL A 276 -7.32 26.15 -16.83
N GLN A 277 -8.55 26.62 -17.00
CA GLN A 277 -9.34 26.35 -18.22
C GLN A 277 -8.72 26.97 -19.47
N CYS A 278 -8.18 28.20 -19.38
CA CYS A 278 -7.45 28.82 -20.49
C CYS A 278 -6.28 27.95 -20.93
N LYS A 279 -5.52 27.37 -19.98
CA LYS A 279 -4.41 26.46 -20.32
C LYS A 279 -4.87 25.20 -21.04
N VAL A 280 -6.02 24.63 -20.67
CA VAL A 280 -6.58 23.45 -21.36
C VAL A 280 -6.92 23.77 -22.83
N VAL A 281 -7.46 24.96 -23.10
CA VAL A 281 -7.79 25.40 -24.47
C VAL A 281 -6.54 25.68 -25.32
N HIS A 282 -5.42 26.02 -24.69
CA HIS A 282 -4.16 26.32 -25.37
C HIS A 282 -3.24 25.10 -25.63
N GLN A 283 -3.63 23.91 -25.17
CA GLN A 283 -2.91 22.65 -25.40
C GLN A 283 -3.36 21.98 -26.69
#